data_AF-A0A6F9D939-F1
#
_entry.id   AF-A0A6F9D939-F1
#
_cell.length_a   1.000
_cell.length_b   1.000
_cell.length_c   1.000
_cell.angle_alpha   90.00
_cell.angle_beta   90.00
_cell.angle_gamma   90.00
#
_symmetry.space_group_name_H-M   'P 1'
#
loop_
_entity.id
_entity.type
_entity.pdbx_description
1 polymer ?
#
loop_
_entity_poly.entity_id
_entity_poly.type
_entity_poly.pdbx_seq_one_letter_code
_entity_poly.pdbx_strand_id
1 'polypeptide(L)'
;MSTGDNMENWEEHEMMWKDDLQSYRMHLVESVNYQKICPALLTHKVIDNEDHEELSNHYTIRTEKMRTNRLIDILQRKNEQSYLKFLDVLGAYYPIVFTEMTGKEPKTIASDTSLFDVPKDELCPLLMQALDRMQQENFDFSRRLSRCSHALEDRIQECERSNKKIKDLQQRVDRYDNIDSEMATLRQDVDRLKTENYTVCMRMIDTNSENSKLRDTNMKLKNDNDKLRVDLQKLESCVALERNQSVRLRNRLQCSPSDRDIMEMKKEIDELKLKLAQAHSQSYRDEDNDMRIQILKRDKDEAIEMYAEALDNLNKLREDCANAESARDKYLDEKEQLDLTCSVLRSDCDMYKMRRDTVWQQLQEVEKEREMVMKERNEAQSFAKACMQEKAQYRTQIRQLEERFDQQTQSLLEKEREVLSVKAILRDQNRIAEGCSWPNTYKPTTNSIGTSTASSTPTAQTDSDEASDRGFRKRTHRTKYYSKFLKSSEIYSQPDVGVNLNGIKNVFPEIPLAPNYGPNDKDGLAHPQAQNRKRLYSMEYYLKEDLTNVVREERKSKEIKRQPAHRRKKVQNNSSSSKQRSSESMSTNSNEDSPPEQNDNVMLSMASLSL
;
A
#
# COMPACT_ATOMS: atom_id res chain seq x y z
N MET A 1 -42.31 -94.26 10.30
CA MET A 1 -42.05 -92.91 9.77
C MET A 1 -40.68 -92.50 10.26
N SER A 2 -39.69 -92.40 9.38
CA SER A 2 -38.49 -91.56 9.53
C SER A 2 -37.77 -91.49 8.18
N THR A 3 -38.40 -90.83 7.22
CA THR A 3 -37.79 -90.43 5.95
C THR A 3 -37.12 -89.08 6.17
N GLY A 4 -35.80 -89.00 6.07
CA GLY A 4 -35.03 -87.74 6.21
C GLY A 4 -33.55 -87.94 5.89
N ASP A 5 -32.93 -88.92 6.56
CA ASP A 5 -31.48 -89.18 6.68
C ASP A 5 -30.78 -89.73 5.40
N ASN A 6 -31.24 -89.32 4.22
CA ASN A 6 -30.59 -89.63 2.93
C ASN A 6 -30.82 -88.53 1.86
N MET A 7 -31.34 -87.37 2.27
CA MET A 7 -31.40 -86.14 1.45
C MET A 7 -30.28 -85.17 1.87
N GLU A 8 -30.11 -84.97 3.19
CA GLU A 8 -29.11 -84.06 3.79
C GLU A 8 -27.69 -84.36 3.30
N ASN A 9 -27.26 -85.63 3.27
CA ASN A 9 -25.90 -86.02 2.82
C ASN A 9 -25.59 -85.65 1.35
N TRP A 10 -26.59 -85.47 0.48
CA TRP A 10 -26.37 -84.95 -0.89
C TRP A 10 -26.32 -83.41 -0.92
N GLU A 11 -27.15 -82.75 -0.11
CA GLU A 11 -27.13 -81.28 0.01
C GLU A 11 -25.85 -80.79 0.70
N GLU A 12 -25.35 -81.50 1.73
CA GLU A 12 -24.04 -81.28 2.34
C GLU A 12 -22.92 -81.37 1.29
N HIS A 13 -22.85 -82.46 0.53
CA HIS A 13 -21.79 -82.66 -0.47
C HIS A 13 -21.85 -81.64 -1.63
N GLU A 14 -23.03 -81.12 -1.99
CA GLU A 14 -23.19 -80.06 -2.99
C GLU A 14 -22.98 -78.63 -2.45
N MET A 15 -22.96 -78.44 -1.12
CA MET A 15 -22.57 -77.18 -0.47
C MET A 15 -21.06 -77.06 -0.30
N MET A 16 -20.36 -78.13 0.11
CA MET A 16 -18.91 -78.14 0.40
C MET A 16 -18.06 -77.37 -0.63
N TRP A 17 -18.22 -77.66 -1.93
CA TRP A 17 -17.38 -77.05 -2.98
C TRP A 17 -17.72 -75.57 -3.26
N LYS A 18 -18.93 -75.13 -2.93
CA LYS A 18 -19.34 -73.71 -3.02
C LYS A 18 -18.80 -72.91 -1.85
N ASP A 19 -18.76 -73.52 -0.67
CA ASP A 19 -18.21 -72.95 0.56
C ASP A 19 -16.67 -72.90 0.54
N ASP A 20 -15.99 -73.88 -0.07
CA ASP A 20 -14.57 -73.77 -0.44
C ASP A 20 -14.31 -72.52 -1.30
N LEU A 21 -15.08 -72.34 -2.39
CA LEU A 21 -14.94 -71.20 -3.29
C LEU A 21 -15.28 -69.85 -2.62
N GLN A 22 -16.12 -69.81 -1.58
CA GLN A 22 -16.39 -68.60 -0.82
C GLN A 22 -15.32 -68.32 0.24
N SER A 23 -14.89 -69.32 1.00
CA SER A 23 -13.90 -69.17 2.07
C SER A 23 -12.55 -68.69 1.54
N TYR A 24 -12.08 -69.24 0.41
CA TYR A 24 -10.85 -68.79 -0.25
C TYR A 24 -11.04 -67.64 -1.26
N ARG A 25 -12.26 -67.10 -1.42
CA ARG A 25 -12.61 -66.08 -2.43
C ARG A 25 -11.67 -64.89 -2.44
N MET A 26 -11.39 -64.32 -1.26
CA MET A 26 -10.51 -63.16 -1.13
C MET A 26 -9.08 -63.48 -1.53
N HIS A 27 -8.58 -64.68 -1.21
CA HIS A 27 -7.23 -65.10 -1.57
C HIS A 27 -7.08 -65.30 -3.09
N LEU A 28 -8.08 -65.91 -3.74
CA LEU A 28 -8.15 -66.01 -5.20
C LEU A 28 -8.16 -64.61 -5.85
N VAL A 29 -9.00 -63.69 -5.37
CA VAL A 29 -9.11 -62.32 -5.90
C VAL A 29 -7.83 -61.49 -5.71
N GLU A 30 -7.02 -61.79 -4.68
CA GLU A 30 -5.72 -61.15 -4.44
C GLU A 30 -4.61 -61.70 -5.35
N SER A 31 -4.57 -63.03 -5.55
CA SER A 31 -3.43 -63.75 -6.13
C SER A 31 -3.59 -64.13 -7.61
N VAL A 32 -4.81 -64.36 -8.08
CA VAL A 32 -5.09 -64.90 -9.42
C VAL A 32 -5.39 -63.77 -10.41
N ASN A 33 -4.48 -63.56 -11.36
CA ASN A 33 -4.75 -62.83 -12.60
C ASN A 33 -5.52 -63.77 -13.57
N TYR A 34 -6.68 -63.32 -14.03
CA TYR A 34 -7.58 -64.04 -14.94
C TYR A 34 -6.98 -64.16 -16.33
N GLN A 35 -6.39 -63.09 -16.87
CA GLN A 35 -5.80 -63.09 -18.22
C GLN A 35 -4.75 -64.20 -18.42
N LYS A 36 -4.01 -64.57 -17.37
CA LYS A 36 -3.01 -65.65 -17.37
C LYS A 36 -3.62 -67.06 -17.50
N ILE A 37 -4.78 -67.32 -16.89
CA ILE A 37 -5.43 -68.65 -16.87
C ILE A 37 -6.62 -68.80 -17.82
N CYS A 38 -7.18 -67.70 -18.30
CA CYS A 38 -8.30 -67.66 -19.25
C CYS A 38 -8.17 -68.67 -20.42
N PRO A 39 -7.02 -68.79 -21.13
CA PRO A 39 -6.87 -69.78 -22.21
C PRO A 39 -7.02 -71.23 -21.75
N ALA A 40 -6.48 -71.57 -20.57
CA ALA A 40 -6.58 -72.92 -20.00
C ALA A 40 -8.00 -73.22 -19.51
N LEU A 41 -8.70 -72.24 -18.92
CA LEU A 41 -10.09 -72.41 -18.45
C LEU A 41 -11.08 -72.64 -19.62
N LEU A 42 -10.85 -71.99 -20.77
CA LEU A 42 -11.58 -72.27 -22.01
C LEU A 42 -11.24 -73.65 -22.58
N THR A 43 -9.94 -74.01 -22.63
CA THR A 43 -9.47 -75.30 -23.16
C THR A 43 -10.04 -76.49 -22.40
N HIS A 44 -10.09 -76.43 -21.06
CA HIS A 44 -10.67 -77.49 -20.22
C HIS A 44 -12.20 -77.47 -20.16
N LYS A 45 -12.84 -76.47 -20.79
CA LYS A 45 -14.29 -76.19 -20.74
C LYS A 45 -14.81 -76.04 -19.31
N VAL A 46 -14.11 -75.22 -18.53
CA VAL A 46 -14.57 -74.68 -17.23
C VAL A 46 -15.49 -73.49 -17.49
N ILE A 47 -15.02 -72.61 -18.38
CA ILE A 47 -15.70 -71.41 -18.86
C ILE A 47 -16.13 -71.67 -20.31
N ASP A 48 -17.23 -71.07 -20.76
CA ASP A 48 -17.65 -71.05 -22.16
C ASP A 48 -17.39 -69.67 -22.80
N ASN A 49 -17.75 -69.52 -24.07
CA ASN A 49 -17.46 -68.27 -24.80
C ASN A 49 -18.31 -67.08 -24.30
N GLU A 50 -19.51 -67.33 -23.77
CA GLU A 50 -20.43 -66.27 -23.31
C GLU A 50 -19.97 -65.72 -21.96
N ASP A 51 -19.61 -66.59 -21.00
CA ASP A 51 -18.93 -66.20 -19.77
C ASP A 51 -17.64 -65.40 -20.04
N HIS A 52 -16.86 -65.81 -21.05
CA HIS A 52 -15.62 -65.13 -21.42
C HIS A 52 -15.87 -63.72 -21.99
N GLU A 53 -16.89 -63.53 -22.84
CA GLU A 53 -17.27 -62.19 -23.30
C GLU A 53 -17.77 -61.31 -22.13
N GLU A 54 -18.46 -61.88 -21.14
CA GLU A 54 -18.82 -61.15 -19.91
C GLU A 54 -17.58 -60.70 -19.13
N LEU A 55 -16.60 -61.60 -18.94
CA LEU A 55 -15.36 -61.34 -18.18
C LEU A 55 -14.37 -60.41 -18.90
N SER A 56 -14.39 -60.40 -20.23
CA SER A 56 -13.56 -59.54 -21.08
C SER A 56 -14.08 -58.10 -21.17
N ASN A 57 -15.32 -57.84 -20.74
CA ASN A 57 -15.96 -56.53 -20.86
C ASN A 57 -15.32 -55.45 -19.95
N HIS A 58 -14.41 -54.66 -20.52
CA HIS A 58 -13.70 -53.58 -19.83
C HIS A 58 -14.60 -52.40 -19.35
N TYR A 59 -15.83 -52.26 -19.86
CA TYR A 59 -16.74 -51.18 -19.44
C TYR A 59 -17.37 -51.47 -18.07
N THR A 60 -17.82 -52.71 -17.87
CA THR A 60 -18.37 -53.21 -16.61
C THR A 60 -17.26 -53.63 -15.63
N ILE A 61 -16.27 -54.39 -16.11
CA ILE A 61 -15.22 -54.98 -15.26
C ILE A 61 -13.87 -54.28 -15.49
N ARG A 62 -13.65 -53.21 -14.72
CA ARG A 62 -12.54 -52.28 -14.92
C ARG A 62 -11.19 -52.82 -14.43
N THR A 63 -11.16 -53.50 -13.28
CA THR A 63 -9.92 -54.00 -12.65
C THR A 63 -9.81 -55.52 -12.72
N GLU A 64 -8.58 -56.04 -12.65
CA GLU A 64 -8.34 -57.49 -12.70
C GLU A 64 -8.95 -58.22 -11.50
N LYS A 65 -8.86 -57.63 -10.29
CA LYS A 65 -9.54 -58.16 -9.09
C LYS A 65 -11.05 -58.33 -9.30
N MET A 66 -11.70 -57.41 -10.02
CA MET A 66 -13.13 -57.55 -10.34
C MET A 66 -13.40 -58.68 -11.37
N ARG A 67 -12.47 -58.97 -12.30
CA ARG A 67 -12.59 -60.10 -13.24
C ARG A 67 -12.49 -61.43 -12.50
N THR A 68 -11.46 -61.59 -11.66
CA THR A 68 -11.29 -62.79 -10.84
C THR A 68 -12.44 -62.96 -9.85
N ASN A 69 -12.95 -61.88 -9.25
CA ASN A 69 -14.13 -61.94 -8.40
C ASN A 69 -15.39 -62.39 -9.15
N ARG A 70 -15.60 -61.89 -10.38
CA ARG A 70 -16.74 -62.27 -11.22
C ARG A 70 -16.62 -63.70 -11.77
N LEU A 71 -15.40 -64.18 -12.03
CA LEU A 71 -15.13 -65.57 -12.37
C LEU A 71 -15.60 -66.51 -11.24
N ILE A 72 -15.34 -66.16 -9.98
CA ILE A 72 -15.78 -66.98 -8.84
C ILE A 72 -17.32 -67.05 -8.78
N ASP A 73 -18.03 -65.95 -9.07
CA ASP A 73 -19.50 -65.94 -9.20
C ASP A 73 -20.01 -66.82 -10.36
N ILE A 74 -19.20 -67.03 -11.41
CA ILE A 74 -19.53 -67.91 -12.55
C ILE A 74 -19.29 -69.37 -12.17
N LEU A 75 -18.15 -69.68 -11.54
CA LEU A 75 -17.82 -71.03 -11.07
C LEU A 75 -18.85 -71.56 -10.07
N GLN A 76 -19.30 -70.72 -9.13
CA GLN A 76 -20.35 -71.07 -8.15
C GLN A 76 -21.73 -71.32 -8.76
N ARG A 77 -21.98 -70.86 -10.00
CA ARG A 77 -23.20 -71.14 -10.77
C ARG A 77 -23.07 -72.34 -11.71
N LYS A 78 -21.89 -72.94 -11.82
CA LYS A 78 -21.63 -74.15 -12.60
C LYS A 78 -21.67 -75.40 -11.71
N ASN A 79 -21.25 -76.54 -12.24
CA ASN A 79 -21.23 -77.81 -11.52
C ASN A 79 -19.86 -78.08 -10.87
N GLU A 80 -19.84 -78.99 -9.89
CA GLU A 80 -18.65 -79.50 -9.22
C GLU A 80 -17.54 -79.92 -10.22
N GLN A 81 -17.93 -80.52 -11.36
CA GLN A 81 -16.99 -80.93 -12.41
C GLN A 81 -16.24 -79.74 -13.05
N SER A 82 -16.83 -78.54 -13.08
CA SER A 82 -16.15 -77.30 -13.49
C SER A 82 -15.21 -76.79 -12.38
N TYR A 83 -15.57 -76.96 -11.10
CA TYR A 83 -14.70 -76.63 -9.96
C TYR A 83 -13.46 -77.54 -9.90
N LEU A 84 -13.61 -78.86 -10.04
CA LEU A 84 -12.48 -79.79 -10.05
C LEU A 84 -11.48 -79.50 -11.19
N LYS A 85 -11.99 -79.16 -12.38
CA LYS A 85 -11.16 -78.69 -13.50
C LYS A 85 -10.54 -77.31 -13.28
N PHE A 86 -11.24 -76.39 -12.61
CA PHE A 86 -10.68 -75.11 -12.19
C PHE A 86 -9.51 -75.32 -11.22
N LEU A 87 -9.62 -76.26 -10.27
CA LEU A 87 -8.52 -76.65 -9.38
C LEU A 87 -7.34 -77.24 -10.16
N ASP A 88 -7.55 -78.14 -11.13
CA ASP A 88 -6.46 -78.65 -11.97
C ASP A 88 -5.73 -77.52 -12.75
N VAL A 89 -6.47 -76.53 -13.29
CA VAL A 89 -5.87 -75.34 -13.92
C VAL A 89 -5.16 -74.43 -12.91
N LEU A 90 -5.72 -74.26 -11.70
CA LEU A 90 -5.11 -73.46 -10.64
C LEU A 90 -3.78 -74.07 -10.18
N GLY A 91 -3.72 -75.40 -10.03
CA GLY A 91 -2.50 -76.13 -9.67
C GLY A 91 -1.37 -75.96 -10.70
N ALA A 92 -1.70 -75.88 -11.99
CA ALA A 92 -0.72 -75.68 -13.05
C ALA A 92 -0.17 -74.23 -13.15
N TYR A 93 -1.00 -73.21 -12.88
CA TYR A 93 -0.62 -71.80 -13.09
C TYR A 93 -0.32 -71.00 -11.82
N TYR A 94 -0.81 -71.47 -10.67
CA TYR A 94 -0.69 -70.85 -9.33
C TYR A 94 -0.55 -71.94 -8.24
N PRO A 95 0.50 -72.77 -8.27
CA PRO A 95 0.62 -73.96 -7.41
C PRO A 95 0.53 -73.66 -5.91
N ILE A 96 1.05 -72.52 -5.45
CA ILE A 96 0.99 -72.08 -4.05
C ILE A 96 -0.48 -71.90 -3.60
N VAL A 97 -1.27 -71.20 -4.42
CA VAL A 97 -2.70 -70.94 -4.17
C VAL A 97 -3.48 -72.26 -4.15
N PHE A 98 -3.14 -73.21 -5.03
CA PHE A 98 -3.74 -74.55 -5.02
C PHE A 98 -3.44 -75.32 -3.73
N THR A 99 -2.20 -75.33 -3.25
CA THR A 99 -1.83 -76.00 -1.98
C THR A 99 -2.58 -75.40 -0.79
N GLU A 100 -2.73 -74.08 -0.76
CA GLU A 100 -3.37 -73.37 0.34
C GLU A 100 -4.89 -73.58 0.38
N MET A 101 -5.55 -73.73 -0.77
CA MET A 101 -6.99 -74.05 -0.79
C MET A 101 -7.31 -75.53 -0.54
N THR A 102 -6.48 -76.45 -1.05
CA THR A 102 -6.84 -77.89 -1.11
C THR A 102 -6.14 -78.77 -0.07
N GLY A 103 -5.11 -78.26 0.62
CA GLY A 103 -4.27 -79.01 1.55
C GLY A 103 -3.45 -80.14 0.90
N LYS A 104 -3.42 -80.20 -0.43
CA LYS A 104 -2.75 -81.24 -1.23
C LYS A 104 -1.66 -80.59 -2.07
N GLU A 105 -0.52 -81.27 -2.23
CA GLU A 105 0.46 -80.85 -3.23
C GLU A 105 -0.19 -80.81 -4.63
N PRO A 106 0.21 -79.87 -5.51
CA PRO A 106 -0.32 -79.84 -6.86
C PRO A 106 0.02 -81.14 -7.56
N LYS A 107 -0.81 -81.59 -8.51
CA LYS A 107 -0.39 -82.56 -9.53
C LYS A 107 0.75 -81.92 -10.31
N THR A 108 1.98 -82.08 -9.82
CA THR A 108 3.15 -81.47 -10.43
C THR A 108 3.29 -82.11 -11.80
N ILE A 109 3.05 -81.33 -12.85
CA ILE A 109 3.37 -81.71 -14.22
C ILE A 109 4.91 -81.65 -14.33
N ALA A 110 5.55 -82.64 -13.71
CA ALA A 110 6.98 -82.74 -13.48
C ALA A 110 7.69 -83.18 -14.77
N SER A 111 7.51 -82.38 -15.82
CA SER A 111 8.07 -82.57 -17.15
C SER A 111 7.89 -83.99 -17.67
N ASP A 112 6.63 -84.41 -17.91
CA ASP A 112 6.29 -85.61 -18.71
C ASP A 112 6.74 -85.43 -20.17
N THR A 113 8.06 -85.43 -20.35
CA THR A 113 8.81 -85.47 -21.61
C THR A 113 8.80 -86.91 -22.13
N SER A 114 7.59 -87.48 -22.11
CA SER A 114 7.17 -88.81 -22.56
C SER A 114 5.79 -88.75 -23.23
N LEU A 115 5.09 -87.60 -23.20
CA LEU A 115 3.89 -87.36 -24.01
C LEU A 115 4.22 -86.69 -25.37
N PHE A 116 5.48 -86.32 -25.56
CA PHE A 116 6.03 -85.88 -26.84
C PHE A 116 7.27 -86.72 -27.15
N ASP A 117 7.14 -87.67 -28.08
CA ASP A 117 8.27 -88.43 -28.66
C ASP A 117 9.12 -87.55 -29.59
N VAL A 118 9.70 -86.48 -29.03
CA VAL A 118 10.68 -85.63 -29.71
C VAL A 118 12.07 -86.15 -29.34
N PRO A 119 12.83 -86.74 -30.27
CA PRO A 119 14.17 -87.21 -29.97
C PRO A 119 15.08 -86.05 -29.54
N LYS A 120 16.04 -86.33 -28.66
CA LYS A 120 16.89 -85.29 -28.03
C LYS A 120 17.64 -84.42 -29.05
N ASP A 121 17.89 -84.96 -30.24
CA ASP A 121 18.58 -84.29 -31.34
C ASP A 121 17.69 -83.23 -32.04
N GLU A 122 16.37 -83.34 -31.97
CA GLU A 122 15.40 -82.36 -32.51
C GLU A 122 15.00 -81.28 -31.48
N LEU A 123 15.16 -81.57 -30.18
CA LEU A 123 14.83 -80.64 -29.11
C LEU A 123 15.70 -79.37 -29.13
N CYS A 124 16.99 -79.48 -29.43
CA CYS A 124 17.88 -78.32 -29.53
C CYS A 124 17.50 -77.38 -30.69
N PRO A 125 17.28 -77.85 -31.93
CA PRO A 125 16.70 -77.04 -33.01
C PRO A 125 15.39 -76.35 -32.66
N LEU A 126 14.45 -77.05 -31.99
CA LEU A 126 13.17 -76.46 -31.57
C LEU A 126 13.35 -75.36 -30.52
N LEU A 127 14.22 -75.57 -29.54
CA LEU A 127 14.57 -74.55 -28.53
C LEU A 127 15.28 -73.35 -29.15
N MET A 128 16.17 -73.56 -30.12
CA MET A 128 16.83 -72.46 -30.84
C MET A 128 15.80 -71.65 -31.63
N GLN A 129 14.91 -72.30 -32.39
CA GLN A 129 13.85 -71.63 -33.13
C GLN A 129 12.84 -70.91 -32.21
N ALA A 130 12.61 -71.40 -30.99
CA ALA A 130 11.81 -70.70 -29.98
C ALA A 130 12.55 -69.47 -29.42
N LEU A 131 13.85 -69.58 -29.16
CA LEU A 131 14.70 -68.48 -28.72
C LEU A 131 14.80 -67.38 -29.78
N ASP A 132 15.03 -67.73 -31.05
CA ASP A 132 15.08 -66.80 -32.18
C ASP A 132 13.75 -66.04 -32.35
N ARG A 133 12.61 -66.74 -32.23
CA ARG A 133 11.28 -66.12 -32.23
C ARG A 133 11.12 -65.13 -31.08
N MET A 134 11.47 -65.51 -29.85
CA MET A 134 11.42 -64.58 -28.70
C MET A 134 12.39 -63.40 -28.87
N GLN A 135 13.57 -63.57 -29.47
CA GLN A 135 14.49 -62.47 -29.74
C GLN A 135 13.92 -61.51 -30.79
N GLN A 136 13.32 -62.03 -31.87
CA GLN A 136 12.68 -61.22 -32.90
C GLN A 136 11.44 -60.49 -32.37
N GLU A 137 10.61 -61.13 -31.55
CA GLU A 137 9.50 -60.49 -30.85
C GLU A 137 9.99 -59.38 -29.91
N ASN A 138 11.02 -59.62 -29.09
CA ASN A 138 11.61 -58.60 -28.21
C ASN A 138 12.19 -57.41 -28.99
N PHE A 139 12.78 -57.66 -30.16
CA PHE A 139 13.27 -56.62 -31.07
C PHE A 139 12.10 -55.77 -31.62
N ASP A 140 11.04 -56.38 -32.13
CA ASP A 140 9.87 -55.63 -32.63
C ASP A 140 9.07 -54.96 -31.49
N PHE A 141 9.02 -55.53 -30.28
CA PHE A 141 8.48 -54.85 -29.10
C PHE A 141 9.31 -53.61 -28.73
N SER A 142 10.64 -53.73 -28.70
CA SER A 142 11.54 -52.60 -28.46
C SER A 142 11.38 -51.51 -29.53
N ARG A 143 11.27 -51.90 -30.81
CA ARG A 143 11.03 -51.01 -31.95
C ARG A 143 9.66 -50.31 -31.87
N ARG A 144 8.62 -51.00 -31.39
CA ARG A 144 7.29 -50.43 -31.13
C ARG A 144 7.31 -49.48 -29.94
N LEU A 145 8.03 -49.80 -28.86
CA LEU A 145 8.25 -48.92 -27.71
C LEU A 145 9.00 -47.64 -28.11
N SER A 146 10.10 -47.74 -28.88
CA SER A 146 10.82 -46.57 -29.38
C SER A 146 9.91 -45.65 -30.21
N ARG A 147 9.11 -46.21 -31.13
CA ARG A 147 8.12 -45.45 -31.91
C ARG A 147 7.07 -44.77 -31.03
N CYS A 148 6.60 -45.45 -29.98
CA CYS A 148 5.65 -44.90 -29.02
C CYS A 148 6.26 -43.74 -28.23
N SER A 149 7.51 -43.86 -27.77
CA SER A 149 8.25 -42.79 -27.08
C SER A 149 8.35 -41.53 -27.94
N HIS A 150 8.84 -41.65 -29.18
CA HIS A 150 8.97 -40.52 -30.09
C HIS A 150 7.60 -39.85 -30.35
N ALA A 151 6.54 -40.62 -30.56
CA ALA A 151 5.19 -40.09 -30.75
C ALA A 151 4.63 -39.39 -29.49
N LEU A 152 5.02 -39.79 -28.28
CA LEU A 152 4.69 -39.10 -27.04
C LEU A 152 5.52 -37.82 -26.89
N GLU A 153 6.81 -37.86 -27.20
CA GLU A 153 7.73 -36.72 -27.18
C GLU A 153 7.29 -35.62 -28.15
N ASP A 154 6.89 -35.97 -29.38
CA ASP A 154 6.32 -35.04 -30.36
C ASP A 154 5.05 -34.35 -29.83
N ARG A 155 4.14 -35.11 -29.20
CA ARG A 155 2.91 -34.56 -28.59
C ARG A 155 3.19 -33.68 -27.37
N ILE A 156 4.24 -33.99 -26.59
CA ILE A 156 4.70 -33.13 -25.49
C ILE A 156 5.24 -31.81 -26.06
N GLN A 157 6.08 -31.86 -27.10
CA GLN A 157 6.58 -30.65 -27.76
C GLN A 157 5.45 -29.80 -28.39
N GLU A 158 4.44 -30.43 -28.98
CA GLU A 158 3.27 -29.71 -29.50
C GLU A 158 2.42 -29.07 -28.38
N CYS A 159 2.23 -29.78 -27.26
CA CYS A 159 1.60 -29.22 -26.06
C CYS A 159 2.40 -28.02 -25.53
N GLU A 160 3.73 -28.09 -25.47
CA GLU A 160 4.58 -26.95 -25.11
C GLU A 160 4.46 -25.77 -26.08
N ARG A 161 4.44 -26.01 -27.40
CA ARG A 161 4.24 -24.97 -28.42
C ARG A 161 2.89 -24.27 -28.24
N SER A 162 1.84 -25.04 -27.96
CA SER A 162 0.51 -24.51 -27.64
C SER A 162 0.51 -23.69 -26.34
N ASN A 163 1.09 -24.21 -25.26
CA ASN A 163 1.18 -23.50 -23.97
C ASN A 163 2.00 -22.19 -24.06
N LYS A 164 3.08 -22.18 -24.84
CA LYS A 164 3.84 -20.96 -25.17
C LYS A 164 2.92 -19.95 -25.89
N LYS A 165 2.16 -20.39 -26.89
CA LYS A 165 1.22 -19.54 -27.62
C LYS A 165 0.08 -18.99 -26.76
N ILE A 166 -0.46 -19.79 -25.84
CA ILE A 166 -1.48 -19.36 -24.87
C ILE A 166 -0.90 -18.28 -23.94
N LYS A 167 0.32 -18.47 -23.43
CA LYS A 167 1.01 -17.47 -22.59
C LYS A 167 1.26 -16.16 -23.34
N ASP A 168 1.68 -16.22 -24.60
CA ASP A 168 1.86 -15.04 -25.45
C ASP A 168 0.55 -14.27 -25.69
N LEU A 169 -0.57 -15.00 -25.82
CA LEU A 169 -1.90 -14.40 -25.97
C LEU A 169 -2.38 -13.80 -24.65
N GLN A 170 -2.17 -14.46 -23.52
CA GLN A 170 -2.56 -13.92 -22.21
C GLN A 170 -1.79 -12.63 -21.90
N GLN A 171 -0.48 -12.60 -22.13
CA GLN A 171 0.32 -11.37 -22.04
C GLN A 171 -0.14 -10.24 -22.97
N ARG A 172 -0.89 -10.54 -24.05
CA ARG A 172 -1.52 -9.50 -24.88
C ARG A 172 -2.82 -9.00 -24.25
N VAL A 173 -3.64 -9.88 -23.68
CA VAL A 173 -4.85 -9.51 -22.92
C VAL A 173 -4.46 -8.64 -21.73
N ASP A 174 -3.50 -9.07 -20.90
CA ASP A 174 -3.00 -8.30 -19.75
C ASP A 174 -2.56 -6.86 -20.14
N ARG A 175 -2.02 -6.67 -21.36
CA ARG A 175 -1.64 -5.36 -21.90
C ARG A 175 -2.83 -4.54 -22.41
N TYR A 176 -3.86 -5.17 -22.99
CA TYR A 176 -5.08 -4.47 -23.37
C TYR A 176 -5.87 -4.04 -22.12
N ASP A 177 -5.99 -4.90 -21.11
CA ASP A 177 -6.67 -4.58 -19.85
C ASP A 177 -6.00 -3.41 -19.11
N ASN A 178 -4.66 -3.35 -19.12
CA ASN A 178 -3.91 -2.20 -18.60
C ASN A 178 -4.19 -0.91 -19.40
N ILE A 179 -4.20 -0.98 -20.74
CA ILE A 179 -4.52 0.18 -21.60
C ILE A 179 -5.95 0.64 -21.38
N ASP A 180 -6.93 -0.26 -21.27
CA ASP A 180 -8.32 0.11 -21.00
C ASP A 180 -8.51 0.71 -19.60
N SER A 181 -7.70 0.28 -18.62
CA SER A 181 -7.61 0.93 -17.30
C SER A 181 -7.05 2.35 -17.39
N GLU A 182 -5.95 2.56 -18.12
CA GLU A 182 -5.40 3.91 -18.39
C GLU A 182 -6.38 4.79 -19.16
N MET A 183 -7.13 4.22 -20.12
CA MET A 183 -8.18 4.95 -20.85
C MET A 183 -9.39 5.27 -19.96
N ALA A 184 -9.66 4.49 -18.91
CA ALA A 184 -10.68 4.79 -17.92
C ALA A 184 -10.26 5.93 -16.98
N THR A 185 -9.02 5.95 -16.49
CA THR A 185 -8.51 7.04 -15.64
C THR A 185 -8.42 8.36 -16.42
N LEU A 186 -7.95 8.32 -17.68
CA LEU A 186 -7.92 9.50 -18.55
C LEU A 186 -9.32 10.07 -18.84
N ARG A 187 -10.36 9.22 -18.95
CA ARG A 187 -11.77 9.69 -19.05
C ARG A 187 -12.22 10.39 -17.77
N GLN A 188 -11.91 9.81 -16.61
CA GLN A 188 -12.24 10.42 -15.31
C GLN A 188 -11.56 11.78 -15.12
N ASP A 189 -10.29 11.92 -15.51
CA ASP A 189 -9.59 13.21 -15.47
C ASP A 189 -10.15 14.22 -16.48
N VAL A 190 -10.55 13.79 -17.68
CA VAL A 190 -11.25 14.66 -18.65
C VAL A 190 -12.58 15.17 -18.08
N ASP A 191 -13.35 14.34 -17.38
CA ASP A 191 -14.61 14.78 -16.75
C ASP A 191 -14.38 15.66 -15.51
N ARG A 192 -13.33 15.40 -14.74
CA ARG A 192 -12.87 16.30 -13.65
C ARG A 192 -12.44 17.68 -14.19
N LEU A 193 -11.65 17.72 -15.26
CA LEU A 193 -11.23 18.97 -15.88
C LEU A 193 -12.41 19.76 -16.47
N LYS A 194 -13.49 19.09 -16.93
CA LYS A 194 -14.74 19.78 -17.30
C LYS A 194 -15.40 20.46 -16.10
N THR A 195 -15.55 19.77 -14.95
CA THR A 195 -16.21 20.35 -13.77
C THR A 195 -15.38 21.46 -13.12
N GLU A 196 -14.05 21.33 -13.12
CA GLU A 196 -13.12 22.40 -12.74
C GLU A 196 -13.26 23.62 -13.67
N ASN A 197 -13.29 23.42 -14.99
CA ASN A 197 -13.47 24.49 -15.98
C ASN A 197 -14.84 25.19 -15.85
N TYR A 198 -15.94 24.45 -15.70
CA TYR A 198 -17.26 25.04 -15.43
C TYR A 198 -17.26 25.85 -14.12
N THR A 199 -16.58 25.38 -13.07
CA THR A 199 -16.43 26.11 -11.80
C THR A 199 -15.66 27.42 -11.98
N VAL A 200 -14.59 27.44 -12.77
CA VAL A 200 -13.84 28.66 -13.12
C VAL A 200 -14.69 29.62 -13.96
N CYS A 201 -15.44 29.11 -14.95
CA CYS A 201 -16.35 29.91 -15.77
C CYS A 201 -17.44 30.58 -14.94
N MET A 202 -18.07 29.85 -14.00
CA MET A 202 -19.06 30.42 -13.08
C MET A 202 -18.47 31.53 -12.21
N ARG A 203 -17.32 31.29 -11.56
CA ARG A 203 -16.63 32.33 -10.76
C ARG A 203 -16.30 33.57 -11.59
N MET A 204 -15.89 33.40 -12.85
CA MET A 204 -15.60 34.52 -13.75
C MET A 204 -16.87 35.32 -14.10
N ILE A 205 -18.02 34.64 -14.27
CA ILE A 205 -19.33 35.29 -14.46
C ILE A 205 -19.73 36.07 -13.20
N ASP A 206 -19.61 35.46 -12.02
CA ASP A 206 -19.95 36.07 -10.73
C ASP A 206 -19.13 37.35 -10.49
N THR A 207 -17.79 37.25 -10.60
CA THR A 207 -16.86 38.37 -10.47
C THR A 207 -17.10 39.44 -11.54
N ASN A 208 -17.48 39.09 -12.77
CA ASN A 208 -17.84 40.10 -13.77
C ASN A 208 -19.18 40.80 -13.44
N SER A 209 -20.15 40.09 -12.86
CA SER A 209 -21.41 40.68 -12.38
C SER A 209 -21.18 41.67 -11.25
N GLU A 210 -20.25 41.36 -10.33
CA GLU A 210 -19.83 42.22 -9.24
C GLU A 210 -19.09 43.45 -9.76
N ASN A 211 -18.15 43.27 -10.68
CA ASN A 211 -17.47 44.39 -11.36
C ASN A 211 -18.45 45.30 -12.12
N SER A 212 -19.56 44.78 -12.68
CA SER A 212 -20.61 45.61 -13.26
C SER A 212 -21.30 46.46 -12.19
N LYS A 213 -21.77 45.84 -11.09
CA LYS A 213 -22.41 46.55 -9.97
C LYS A 213 -21.50 47.63 -9.38
N LEU A 214 -20.19 47.35 -9.25
CA LEU A 214 -19.19 48.31 -8.77
C LEU A 214 -18.93 49.45 -9.75
N ARG A 215 -19.02 49.23 -11.06
CA ARG A 215 -18.99 50.31 -12.07
C ARG A 215 -20.24 51.19 -11.96
N ASP A 216 -21.42 50.59 -11.77
CA ASP A 216 -22.68 51.31 -11.64
C ASP A 216 -22.74 52.17 -10.37
N THR A 217 -22.23 51.67 -9.22
CA THR A 217 -22.12 52.47 -8.00
C THR A 217 -21.05 53.56 -8.10
N ASN A 218 -19.89 53.27 -8.71
CA ASN A 218 -18.85 54.28 -8.96
C ASN A 218 -19.37 55.41 -9.86
N MET A 219 -20.11 55.08 -10.92
CA MET A 219 -20.71 56.09 -11.82
C MET A 219 -21.78 56.94 -11.11
N LYS A 220 -22.59 56.36 -10.22
CA LYS A 220 -23.52 57.12 -9.35
C LYS A 220 -22.76 58.07 -8.43
N LEU A 221 -21.81 57.56 -7.66
CA LEU A 221 -20.97 58.37 -6.75
C LEU A 221 -20.23 59.49 -7.47
N LYS A 222 -19.75 59.25 -8.71
CA LYS A 222 -19.15 60.29 -9.55
C LYS A 222 -20.17 61.37 -9.91
N ASN A 223 -21.35 60.99 -10.41
CA ASN A 223 -22.41 61.94 -10.75
C ASN A 223 -22.82 62.79 -9.53
N ASP A 224 -22.88 62.19 -8.33
CA ASP A 224 -23.20 62.90 -7.10
C ASP A 224 -22.05 63.81 -6.62
N ASN A 225 -20.80 63.40 -6.80
CA ASN A 225 -19.63 64.26 -6.56
C ASN A 225 -19.62 65.49 -7.51
N ASP A 226 -19.96 65.29 -8.78
CA ASP A 226 -20.04 66.37 -9.77
C ASP A 226 -21.23 67.32 -9.53
N LYS A 227 -22.37 66.83 -8.98
CA LYS A 227 -23.44 67.70 -8.43
C LYS A 227 -22.92 68.54 -7.26
N LEU A 228 -22.33 67.89 -6.26
CA LEU A 228 -21.82 68.56 -5.05
C LEU A 228 -20.77 69.63 -5.37
N ARG A 229 -19.91 69.40 -6.37
CA ARG A 229 -18.98 70.42 -6.91
C ARG A 229 -19.72 71.64 -7.47
N VAL A 230 -20.75 71.42 -8.27
CA VAL A 230 -21.57 72.50 -8.85
C VAL A 230 -22.33 73.27 -7.78
N ASP A 231 -22.87 72.60 -6.77
CA ASP A 231 -23.59 73.26 -5.66
C ASP A 231 -22.65 73.99 -4.71
N LEU A 232 -21.45 73.46 -4.45
CA LEU A 232 -20.37 74.17 -3.75
C LEU A 232 -19.97 75.45 -4.52
N GLN A 233 -19.78 75.37 -5.84
CA GLN A 233 -19.44 76.54 -6.67
C GLN A 233 -20.55 77.62 -6.65
N LYS A 234 -21.83 77.22 -6.58
CA LYS A 234 -22.95 78.16 -6.36
C LYS A 234 -22.84 78.83 -4.99
N LEU A 235 -22.61 78.06 -3.93
CA LEU A 235 -22.48 78.58 -2.56
C LEU A 235 -21.29 79.53 -2.42
N GLU A 236 -20.13 79.19 -2.97
CA GLU A 236 -18.96 80.09 -3.02
C GLU A 236 -19.29 81.42 -3.72
N SER A 237 -20.03 81.35 -4.84
CA SER A 237 -20.49 82.53 -5.59
C SER A 237 -21.47 83.39 -4.78
N CYS A 238 -22.41 82.78 -4.06
CA CYS A 238 -23.33 83.47 -3.17
C CYS A 238 -22.59 84.15 -1.99
N VAL A 239 -21.69 83.43 -1.32
CA VAL A 239 -20.92 83.98 -0.20
C VAL A 239 -19.96 85.09 -0.67
N ALA A 240 -19.42 85.00 -1.89
CA ALA A 240 -18.68 86.10 -2.51
C ALA A 240 -19.57 87.33 -2.78
N LEU A 241 -20.81 87.13 -3.25
CA LEU A 241 -21.79 88.20 -3.41
C LEU A 241 -22.14 88.88 -2.07
N GLU A 242 -22.38 88.09 -1.02
CA GLU A 242 -22.71 88.58 0.33
C GLU A 242 -21.54 89.31 0.99
N ARG A 243 -20.30 88.82 0.83
CA ARG A 243 -19.10 89.55 1.26
C ARG A 243 -19.00 90.91 0.55
N ASN A 244 -19.28 90.94 -0.76
CA ASN A 244 -19.33 92.19 -1.53
C ASN A 244 -20.52 93.10 -1.15
N GLN A 245 -21.65 92.56 -0.68
CA GLN A 245 -22.73 93.37 -0.09
C GLN A 245 -22.33 93.93 1.28
N SER A 246 -21.74 93.11 2.15
CA SER A 246 -21.27 93.49 3.49
C SER A 246 -20.21 94.58 3.45
N VAL A 247 -19.27 94.52 2.50
CA VAL A 247 -18.29 95.60 2.26
C VAL A 247 -18.99 96.88 1.82
N ARG A 248 -19.94 96.82 0.87
CA ARG A 248 -20.72 98.00 0.44
C ARG A 248 -21.55 98.61 1.57
N LEU A 249 -22.12 97.78 2.46
CA LEU A 249 -22.85 98.23 3.65
C LEU A 249 -21.90 98.89 4.67
N ARG A 250 -20.74 98.29 4.95
CA ARG A 250 -19.71 98.87 5.82
C ARG A 250 -19.27 100.26 5.32
N ASN A 251 -19.01 100.38 4.01
CA ASN A 251 -18.62 101.65 3.41
C ASN A 251 -19.74 102.70 3.47
N ARG A 252 -21.02 102.30 3.39
CA ARG A 252 -22.17 103.20 3.62
C ARG A 252 -22.28 103.64 5.07
N LEU A 253 -22.07 102.73 6.02
CA LEU A 253 -22.11 103.04 7.46
C LEU A 253 -20.97 103.98 7.87
N GLN A 254 -19.79 103.89 7.23
CA GLN A 254 -18.71 104.87 7.38
C GLN A 254 -19.04 106.27 6.84
N CYS A 255 -20.11 106.41 6.05
CA CYS A 255 -20.66 107.69 5.58
C CYS A 255 -22.00 108.06 6.27
N SER A 256 -22.37 107.37 7.35
CA SER A 256 -23.52 107.71 8.20
C SER A 256 -23.20 108.93 9.08
N PRO A 257 -24.21 109.71 9.53
CA PRO A 257 -24.04 110.62 10.66
C PRO A 257 -23.40 109.91 11.85
N SER A 258 -22.55 110.63 12.57
CA SER A 258 -21.78 110.09 13.69
C SER A 258 -22.68 109.72 14.87
N ASP A 259 -22.23 108.78 15.71
CA ASP A 259 -22.86 108.53 17.03
C ASP A 259 -22.94 109.82 17.88
N ARG A 260 -22.03 110.78 17.63
CA ARG A 260 -22.11 112.13 18.19
C ARG A 260 -23.40 112.85 17.78
N ASP A 261 -23.67 112.92 16.48
CA ASP A 261 -24.82 113.63 15.90
C ASP A 261 -26.13 112.97 16.40
N ILE A 262 -26.13 111.64 16.49
CA ILE A 262 -27.24 110.85 17.07
C ILE A 262 -27.39 111.12 18.57
N MET A 263 -26.30 111.31 19.32
CA MET A 263 -26.36 111.69 20.74
C MET A 263 -26.83 113.13 20.97
N GLU A 264 -26.49 114.06 20.07
CA GLU A 264 -26.97 115.45 20.12
C GLU A 264 -28.50 115.49 19.85
N MET A 265 -29.00 114.77 18.83
CA MET A 265 -30.44 114.57 18.59
C MET A 265 -31.16 113.85 19.75
N LYS A 266 -30.53 112.86 20.39
CA LYS A 266 -31.12 112.16 21.56
C LYS A 266 -31.26 113.07 22.78
N LYS A 267 -30.31 113.97 23.04
CA LYS A 267 -30.42 114.97 24.11
C LYS A 267 -31.63 115.87 23.89
N GLU A 268 -31.83 116.37 22.67
CA GLU A 268 -32.99 117.20 22.33
C GLU A 268 -34.32 116.45 22.56
N ILE A 269 -34.39 115.17 22.15
CA ILE A 269 -35.55 114.30 22.42
C ILE A 269 -35.78 114.08 23.91
N ASP A 270 -34.73 113.84 24.70
CA ASP A 270 -34.86 113.56 26.13
C ASP A 270 -35.14 114.84 26.95
N GLU A 271 -34.69 116.02 26.49
CA GLU A 271 -35.13 117.32 27.00
C GLU A 271 -36.62 117.57 26.72
N LEU A 272 -37.13 117.16 25.56
CA LEU A 272 -38.56 117.23 25.23
C LEU A 272 -39.38 116.25 26.08
N LYS A 273 -38.89 115.03 26.32
CA LYS A 273 -39.51 114.09 27.27
C LYS A 273 -39.51 114.60 28.70
N LEU A 274 -38.45 115.27 29.15
CA LEU A 274 -38.37 115.84 30.50
C LEU A 274 -39.44 116.94 30.70
N LYS A 275 -39.62 117.81 29.69
CA LYS A 275 -40.70 118.82 29.65
C LYS A 275 -42.10 118.18 29.67
N LEU A 276 -42.26 117.00 29.06
CA LEU A 276 -43.54 116.27 29.03
C LEU A 276 -43.80 115.49 30.34
N ALA A 277 -42.77 114.90 30.96
CA ALA A 277 -42.87 114.21 32.24
C ALA A 277 -43.18 115.16 33.41
N GLN A 278 -42.74 116.43 33.34
CA GLN A 278 -43.13 117.47 34.29
C GLN A 278 -44.62 117.83 34.26
N ALA A 279 -45.38 117.41 33.24
CA ALA A 279 -46.79 117.76 33.08
C ALA A 279 -47.78 116.73 33.68
N HIS A 280 -47.34 115.53 34.10
CA HIS A 280 -48.24 114.46 34.58
C HIS A 280 -47.63 113.67 35.74
N SER A 281 -48.27 113.67 36.90
CA SER A 281 -47.90 112.83 38.05
C SER A 281 -49.12 112.22 38.78
N GLN A 282 -48.90 111.01 39.30
CA GLN A 282 -49.73 110.24 40.27
C GLN A 282 -51.11 109.66 39.83
N SER A 283 -51.18 108.32 39.89
CA SER A 283 -52.21 107.55 40.64
C SER A 283 -51.76 106.08 40.73
N TYR A 284 -51.18 105.63 41.85
CA TYR A 284 -51.79 104.87 42.98
C TYR A 284 -52.00 103.36 42.72
N ARG A 285 -52.05 102.57 43.82
CA ARG A 285 -52.03 101.09 43.88
C ARG A 285 -53.08 100.57 44.88
N ASP A 286 -53.40 99.28 44.80
CA ASP A 286 -54.56 98.66 45.46
C ASP A 286 -54.22 97.23 45.95
N GLU A 287 -54.74 96.83 47.12
CA GLU A 287 -54.18 95.73 47.93
C GLU A 287 -54.76 94.33 47.64
N ASP A 288 -56.03 94.21 47.25
CA ASP A 288 -56.63 92.92 46.87
C ASP A 288 -55.93 92.29 45.65
N ASN A 289 -55.37 93.13 44.78
CA ASN A 289 -54.49 92.70 43.69
C ASN A 289 -53.24 91.99 44.23
N ASP A 290 -52.61 92.47 45.30
CA ASP A 290 -51.33 91.92 45.78
C ASP A 290 -51.48 90.51 46.38
N MET A 291 -52.63 90.15 46.96
CA MET A 291 -52.90 88.76 47.39
C MET A 291 -53.17 87.84 46.19
N ARG A 292 -53.95 88.29 45.19
CA ARG A 292 -54.16 87.53 43.96
C ARG A 292 -52.85 87.33 43.18
N ILE A 293 -51.98 88.35 43.17
CA ILE A 293 -50.63 88.30 42.61
C ILE A 293 -49.74 87.34 43.39
N GLN A 294 -49.87 87.21 44.72
CA GLN A 294 -49.10 86.23 45.51
C GLN A 294 -49.47 84.78 45.19
N ILE A 295 -50.77 84.46 45.04
CA ILE A 295 -51.20 83.12 44.61
C ILE A 295 -50.66 82.80 43.22
N LEU A 296 -50.84 83.72 42.25
CA LEU A 296 -50.33 83.54 40.88
C LEU A 296 -48.80 83.48 40.77
N LYS A 297 -48.06 84.07 41.73
CA LYS A 297 -46.61 83.85 41.87
C LYS A 297 -46.32 82.42 42.33
N ARG A 298 -47.01 81.92 43.36
CA ARG A 298 -46.82 80.54 43.86
C ARG A 298 -47.11 79.52 42.76
N ASP A 299 -48.27 79.61 42.10
CA ASP A 299 -48.67 78.68 41.03
C ASP A 299 -47.64 78.66 39.88
N LYS A 300 -47.09 79.84 39.54
CA LYS A 300 -46.02 80.01 38.55
C LYS A 300 -44.71 79.36 39.02
N ASP A 301 -44.33 79.56 40.28
CA ASP A 301 -43.05 79.10 40.80
C ASP A 301 -43.06 77.56 41.00
N GLU A 302 -44.19 76.98 41.43
CA GLU A 302 -44.42 75.52 41.42
C GLU A 302 -44.39 74.93 40.00
N ALA A 303 -44.98 75.62 39.02
CA ALA A 303 -44.88 75.19 37.62
C ALA A 303 -43.44 75.26 37.08
N ILE A 304 -42.66 76.28 37.46
CA ILE A 304 -41.23 76.39 37.11
C ILE A 304 -40.43 75.25 37.72
N GLU A 305 -40.70 74.87 38.98
CA GLU A 305 -40.04 73.74 39.64
C GLU A 305 -40.34 72.41 38.93
N MET A 306 -41.61 72.12 38.60
CA MET A 306 -41.97 70.95 37.79
C MET A 306 -41.30 70.93 36.41
N TYR A 307 -41.22 72.07 35.72
CA TYR A 307 -40.50 72.15 34.44
C TYR A 307 -38.99 71.97 34.58
N ALA A 308 -38.40 72.44 35.69
CA ALA A 308 -36.98 72.23 35.98
C ALA A 308 -36.67 70.74 36.25
N GLU A 309 -37.49 70.05 37.05
CA GLU A 309 -37.36 68.60 37.27
C GLU A 309 -37.55 67.80 35.96
N ALA A 310 -38.51 68.18 35.11
CA ALA A 310 -38.72 67.55 33.82
C ALA A 310 -37.51 67.72 32.88
N LEU A 311 -36.88 68.90 32.87
CA LEU A 311 -35.67 69.17 32.09
C LEU A 311 -34.44 68.43 32.64
N ASP A 312 -34.26 68.37 33.96
CA ASP A 312 -33.19 67.61 34.61
C ASP A 312 -33.30 66.10 34.31
N ASN A 313 -34.52 65.55 34.37
CA ASN A 313 -34.77 64.16 33.98
C ASN A 313 -34.57 63.92 32.47
N LEU A 314 -34.95 64.86 31.59
CA LEU A 314 -34.65 64.79 30.15
C LEU A 314 -33.13 64.81 29.88
N ASN A 315 -32.36 65.60 30.64
CA ASN A 315 -30.92 65.67 30.50
C ASN A 315 -30.24 64.36 30.94
N LYS A 316 -30.67 63.75 32.06
CA LYS A 316 -30.19 62.42 32.48
C LYS A 316 -30.49 61.35 31.44
N LEU A 317 -31.70 61.34 30.88
CA LEU A 317 -32.06 60.39 29.82
C LEU A 317 -31.20 60.58 28.55
N ARG A 318 -30.85 61.82 28.20
CA ARG A 318 -29.91 62.11 27.11
C ARG A 318 -28.49 61.63 27.42
N GLU A 319 -28.02 61.80 28.64
CA GLU A 319 -26.71 61.30 29.09
C GLU A 319 -26.68 59.75 29.08
N ASP A 320 -27.71 59.09 29.59
CA ASP A 320 -27.86 57.62 29.55
C ASP A 320 -27.92 57.10 28.10
N CYS A 321 -28.63 57.79 27.19
CA CYS A 321 -28.61 57.48 25.76
C CYS A 321 -27.21 57.61 25.15
N ALA A 322 -26.53 58.74 25.33
CA ALA A 322 -25.18 58.95 24.79
C ALA A 322 -24.16 57.94 25.36
N ASN A 323 -24.30 57.57 26.64
CA ASN A 323 -23.51 56.49 27.27
C ASN A 323 -23.81 55.12 26.66
N ALA A 324 -25.07 54.81 26.35
CA ALA A 324 -25.47 53.57 25.70
C ALA A 324 -24.97 53.48 24.24
N GLU A 325 -24.99 54.60 23.49
CA GLU A 325 -24.43 54.67 22.14
C GLU A 325 -22.90 54.53 22.16
N SER A 326 -22.22 55.25 23.06
CA SER A 326 -20.77 55.09 23.24
C SER A 326 -20.38 53.67 23.70
N ALA A 327 -21.28 52.91 24.34
CA ALA A 327 -21.07 51.50 24.65
C ALA A 327 -21.33 50.60 23.43
N ARG A 328 -22.43 50.84 22.68
CA ARG A 328 -22.74 50.15 21.41
C ARG A 328 -21.55 50.21 20.45
N ASP A 329 -20.99 51.40 20.25
CA ASP A 329 -19.96 51.62 19.25
C ASP A 329 -18.64 50.93 19.62
N LYS A 330 -18.26 50.93 20.90
CA LYS A 330 -17.13 50.12 21.40
C LYS A 330 -17.32 48.61 21.18
N TYR A 331 -18.54 48.10 21.38
CA TYR A 331 -18.82 46.68 21.10
C TYR A 331 -18.87 46.36 19.61
N LEU A 332 -19.11 47.35 18.73
CA LEU A 332 -18.94 47.20 17.28
C LEU A 332 -17.45 47.14 16.91
N ASP A 333 -16.62 48.06 17.44
CA ASP A 333 -15.16 48.03 17.25
C ASP A 333 -14.55 46.71 17.73
N GLU A 334 -14.91 46.24 18.93
CA GLU A 334 -14.46 44.95 19.48
C GLU A 334 -14.91 43.77 18.62
N LYS A 335 -16.16 43.79 18.11
CA LYS A 335 -16.68 42.76 17.21
C LYS A 335 -15.91 42.74 15.88
N GLU A 336 -15.64 43.89 15.26
CA GLU A 336 -14.91 43.94 14.00
C GLU A 336 -13.47 43.45 14.16
N GLN A 337 -12.80 43.77 15.27
CA GLN A 337 -11.49 43.21 15.62
C GLN A 337 -11.55 41.67 15.81
N LEU A 338 -12.60 41.15 16.45
CA LEU A 338 -12.81 39.70 16.60
C LEU A 338 -13.12 39.00 15.26
N ASP A 339 -13.94 39.60 14.40
CA ASP A 339 -14.24 39.07 13.07
C ASP A 339 -12.97 39.07 12.17
N LEU A 340 -12.15 40.12 12.24
CA LEU A 340 -10.84 40.19 11.56
C LEU A 340 -9.87 39.11 12.04
N THR A 341 -9.68 38.95 13.36
CA THR A 341 -8.80 37.89 13.90
C THR A 341 -9.31 36.49 13.59
N CYS A 342 -10.63 36.27 13.59
CA CYS A 342 -11.23 35.01 13.13
C CYS A 342 -11.01 34.76 11.63
N SER A 343 -10.98 35.80 10.80
CA SER A 343 -10.66 35.70 9.37
C SER A 343 -9.19 35.27 9.14
N VAL A 344 -8.25 35.93 9.82
CA VAL A 344 -6.82 35.58 9.78
C VAL A 344 -6.59 34.14 10.24
N LEU A 345 -7.13 33.75 11.40
CA LEU A 345 -6.96 32.39 11.94
C LEU A 345 -7.55 31.30 11.02
N ARG A 346 -8.63 31.59 10.27
CA ARG A 346 -9.14 30.68 9.23
C ARG A 346 -8.16 30.52 8.09
N SER A 347 -7.61 31.64 7.58
CA SER A 347 -6.60 31.63 6.51
C SER A 347 -5.35 30.86 6.91
N ASP A 348 -4.85 31.07 8.13
CA ASP A 348 -3.73 30.31 8.71
C ASP A 348 -4.06 28.82 8.79
N CYS A 349 -5.25 28.45 9.30
CA CYS A 349 -5.67 27.05 9.39
C CYS A 349 -5.75 26.37 8.01
N ASP A 350 -6.18 27.08 6.97
CA ASP A 350 -6.22 26.55 5.61
C ASP A 350 -4.82 26.45 4.98
N MET A 351 -3.94 27.42 5.25
CA MET A 351 -2.51 27.33 4.89
C MET A 351 -1.82 26.13 5.56
N TYR A 352 -2.09 25.88 6.85
CA TYR A 352 -1.55 24.71 7.56
C TYR A 352 -2.10 23.37 7.03
N LYS A 353 -3.38 23.31 6.61
CA LYS A 353 -3.93 22.13 5.91
C LYS A 353 -3.20 21.89 4.59
N MET A 354 -3.11 22.90 3.73
CA MET A 354 -2.43 22.79 2.44
C MET A 354 -0.97 22.34 2.62
N ARG A 355 -0.24 22.94 3.57
CA ARG A 355 1.14 22.55 3.89
C ARG A 355 1.25 21.11 4.40
N ARG A 356 0.35 20.67 5.28
CA ARG A 356 0.27 19.27 5.74
C ARG A 356 0.05 18.32 4.56
N ASP A 357 -0.84 18.68 3.65
CA ASP A 357 -1.25 17.83 2.54
C ASP A 357 -0.15 17.75 1.46
N THR A 358 0.61 18.82 1.23
CA THR A 358 1.85 18.78 0.42
C THR A 358 2.94 17.90 1.04
N VAL A 359 3.19 18.02 2.36
CA VAL A 359 4.18 17.18 3.05
C VAL A 359 3.76 15.71 3.05
N TRP A 360 2.44 15.44 3.12
CA TRP A 360 1.90 14.08 3.00
C TRP A 360 2.11 13.50 1.59
N GLN A 361 1.90 14.29 0.53
CA GLN A 361 2.19 13.86 -0.85
C GLN A 361 3.68 13.51 -1.03
N GLN A 362 4.59 14.36 -0.54
CA GLN A 362 6.04 14.11 -0.58
C GLN A 362 6.42 12.83 0.18
N LEU A 363 5.79 12.55 1.33
CA LEU A 363 6.03 11.32 2.08
C LEU A 363 5.54 10.07 1.32
N GLN A 364 4.42 10.17 0.58
CA GLN A 364 3.95 9.09 -0.29
C GLN A 364 4.86 8.85 -1.51
N GLU A 365 5.51 9.88 -2.04
CA GLU A 365 6.50 9.75 -3.11
C GLU A 365 7.76 9.03 -2.61
N VAL A 366 8.30 9.44 -1.46
CA VAL A 366 9.47 8.81 -0.84
C VAL A 366 9.22 7.34 -0.48
N GLU A 367 8.03 6.97 0.00
CA GLU A 367 7.73 5.55 0.29
C GLU A 367 7.61 4.72 -0.99
N LYS A 368 7.06 5.28 -2.10
CA LYS A 368 7.04 4.60 -3.42
C LYS A 368 8.46 4.37 -3.96
N GLU A 369 9.33 5.37 -3.90
CA GLU A 369 10.74 5.23 -4.31
C GLU A 369 11.44 4.15 -3.48
N ARG A 370 11.22 4.14 -2.17
CA ARG A 370 11.73 3.12 -1.25
C ARG A 370 11.20 1.72 -1.55
N GLU A 371 9.92 1.58 -1.88
CA GLU A 371 9.32 0.31 -2.32
C GLU A 371 9.96 -0.19 -3.63
N MET A 372 10.16 0.69 -4.62
CA MET A 372 10.83 0.35 -5.89
C MET A 372 12.27 -0.14 -5.64
N VAL A 373 13.08 0.61 -4.90
CA VAL A 373 14.48 0.22 -4.58
C VAL A 373 14.53 -1.10 -3.80
N MET A 374 13.59 -1.32 -2.88
CA MET A 374 13.50 -2.60 -2.14
C MET A 374 13.10 -3.76 -3.06
N LYS A 375 12.21 -3.54 -4.02
CA LYS A 375 11.83 -4.53 -5.05
C LYS A 375 13.02 -4.87 -5.95
N GLU A 376 13.67 -3.89 -6.57
CA GLU A 376 14.84 -4.08 -7.44
C GLU A 376 15.96 -4.83 -6.71
N ARG A 377 16.26 -4.45 -5.46
CA ARG A 377 17.24 -5.14 -4.61
C ARG A 377 16.87 -6.62 -4.39
N ASN A 378 15.59 -6.92 -4.13
CA ASN A 378 15.12 -8.28 -3.92
C ASN A 378 15.18 -9.11 -5.23
N GLU A 379 14.86 -8.51 -6.37
CA GLU A 379 14.98 -9.13 -7.69
C GLU A 379 16.45 -9.44 -8.04
N ALA A 380 17.36 -8.49 -7.80
CA ALA A 380 18.81 -8.68 -7.97
C ALA A 380 19.36 -9.78 -7.05
N GLN A 381 18.92 -9.85 -5.79
CA GLN A 381 19.28 -10.94 -4.87
C GLN A 381 18.73 -12.31 -5.33
N SER A 382 17.50 -12.34 -5.85
CA SER A 382 16.89 -13.56 -6.42
C SER A 382 17.66 -14.06 -7.64
N PHE A 383 18.03 -13.16 -8.57
CA PHE A 383 18.86 -13.46 -9.72
C PHE A 383 20.25 -13.97 -9.33
N ALA A 384 20.91 -13.30 -8.37
CA ALA A 384 22.22 -13.74 -7.85
C ALA A 384 22.16 -15.13 -7.21
N LYS A 385 21.08 -15.44 -6.47
CA LYS A 385 20.82 -16.76 -5.90
C LYS A 385 20.66 -17.82 -7.00
N ALA A 386 19.86 -17.54 -8.04
CA ALA A 386 19.67 -18.46 -9.16
C ALA A 386 20.98 -18.75 -9.91
N CYS A 387 21.75 -17.71 -10.25
CA CYS A 387 23.07 -17.87 -10.89
C CYS A 387 24.06 -18.66 -10.01
N MET A 388 24.02 -18.49 -8.68
CA MET A 388 24.84 -19.28 -7.76
C MET A 388 24.40 -20.75 -7.66
N GLN A 389 23.10 -21.05 -7.80
CA GLN A 389 22.58 -22.42 -7.88
C GLN A 389 22.98 -23.10 -9.21
N GLU A 390 22.81 -22.42 -10.34
CA GLU A 390 23.26 -22.87 -11.67
C GLU A 390 24.77 -23.13 -11.67
N LYS A 391 25.57 -22.21 -11.13
CA LYS A 391 27.03 -22.38 -10.95
C LYS A 391 27.39 -23.55 -10.02
N ALA A 392 26.53 -23.93 -9.08
CA ALA A 392 26.72 -25.13 -8.28
C ALA A 392 26.42 -26.40 -9.08
N GLN A 393 25.34 -26.40 -9.89
CA GLN A 393 24.99 -27.51 -10.80
C GLN A 393 26.12 -27.79 -11.80
N TYR A 394 26.69 -26.76 -12.43
CA TYR A 394 27.84 -26.92 -13.33
C TYR A 394 29.09 -27.46 -12.61
N ARG A 395 29.36 -27.05 -11.36
CA ARG A 395 30.45 -27.65 -10.57
C ARG A 395 30.22 -29.15 -10.28
N THR A 396 28.97 -29.57 -10.04
CA THR A 396 28.67 -31.00 -9.86
C THR A 396 28.77 -31.79 -11.16
N GLN A 397 28.36 -31.22 -12.29
CA GLN A 397 28.54 -31.85 -13.61
C GLN A 397 30.03 -32.00 -13.97
N ILE A 398 30.85 -30.97 -13.71
CA ILE A 398 32.30 -31.03 -13.92
C ILE A 398 32.92 -32.18 -13.10
N ARG A 399 32.62 -32.28 -11.80
CA ARG A 399 33.10 -33.40 -10.96
C ARG A 399 32.69 -34.78 -11.49
N GLN A 400 31.45 -34.92 -11.97
CA GLN A 400 30.97 -36.19 -12.54
C GLN A 400 31.67 -36.55 -13.86
N LEU A 401 32.17 -35.55 -14.61
CA LEU A 401 32.97 -35.77 -15.81
C LEU A 401 34.44 -36.06 -15.47
N GLU A 402 35.01 -35.36 -14.46
CA GLU A 402 36.32 -35.64 -13.89
C GLU A 402 36.39 -37.08 -13.36
N GLU A 403 35.40 -37.51 -12.55
CA GLU A 403 35.30 -38.87 -12.00
C GLU A 403 35.20 -39.94 -13.10
N ARG A 404 34.42 -39.71 -14.16
CA ARG A 404 34.33 -40.61 -15.31
C ARG A 404 35.63 -40.67 -16.12
N PHE A 405 36.34 -39.55 -16.23
CA PHE A 405 37.64 -39.50 -16.91
C PHE A 405 38.70 -40.26 -16.11
N ASP A 406 38.70 -40.14 -14.78
CA ASP A 406 39.57 -40.92 -13.90
C ASP A 406 39.25 -42.42 -13.97
N GLN A 407 37.97 -42.81 -13.98
CA GLN A 407 37.55 -44.21 -14.19
C GLN A 407 38.03 -44.77 -15.54
N GLN A 408 37.88 -44.00 -16.62
CA GLN A 408 38.37 -44.40 -17.95
C GLN A 408 39.91 -44.49 -17.98
N THR A 409 40.61 -43.56 -17.32
CA THR A 409 42.08 -43.57 -17.22
C THR A 409 42.58 -44.77 -16.43
N GLN A 410 41.93 -45.14 -15.33
CA GLN A 410 42.22 -46.35 -14.56
C GLN A 410 42.04 -47.61 -15.43
N SER A 411 40.91 -47.73 -16.13
CA SER A 411 40.65 -48.88 -17.01
C SER A 411 41.65 -48.98 -18.18
N LEU A 412 42.09 -47.85 -18.75
CA LEU A 412 43.16 -47.83 -19.75
C LEU A 412 44.49 -48.32 -19.17
N LEU A 413 44.89 -47.88 -17.97
CA LEU A 413 46.11 -48.35 -17.29
C LEU A 413 46.05 -49.85 -16.94
N GLU A 414 44.87 -50.37 -16.59
CA GLU A 414 44.65 -51.81 -16.41
C GLU A 414 44.85 -52.57 -17.73
N LYS A 415 44.32 -52.07 -18.85
CA LYS A 415 44.51 -52.69 -20.17
C LYS A 415 45.95 -52.56 -20.68
N GLU A 416 46.65 -51.47 -20.40
CA GLU A 416 48.09 -51.38 -20.66
C GLU A 416 48.88 -52.40 -19.84
N ARG A 417 48.53 -52.61 -18.56
CA ARG A 417 49.13 -53.63 -17.70
C ARG A 417 48.86 -55.06 -18.20
N GLU A 418 47.64 -55.36 -18.64
CA GLU A 418 47.30 -56.64 -19.29
C GLU A 418 48.14 -56.86 -20.55
N VAL A 419 48.20 -55.86 -21.45
CA VAL A 419 48.97 -55.91 -22.69
C VAL A 419 50.48 -56.06 -22.42
N LEU A 420 51.02 -55.40 -21.40
CA LEU A 420 52.42 -55.56 -20.99
C LEU A 420 52.71 -56.96 -20.44
N SER A 421 51.77 -57.56 -19.70
CA SER A 421 51.85 -58.94 -19.22
C SER A 421 51.87 -59.94 -20.38
N VAL A 422 50.93 -59.83 -21.32
CA VAL A 422 50.89 -60.68 -22.53
C VAL A 422 52.16 -60.50 -23.37
N LYS A 423 52.65 -59.27 -23.54
CA LYS A 423 53.93 -58.98 -24.20
C LYS A 423 55.15 -59.50 -23.45
N ALA A 424 55.07 -59.83 -22.16
CA ALA A 424 56.14 -60.54 -21.45
C ALA A 424 56.08 -62.04 -21.76
N ILE A 425 54.91 -62.66 -21.59
CA ILE A 425 54.67 -64.09 -21.86
C ILE A 425 55.08 -64.47 -23.30
N LEU A 426 54.70 -63.66 -24.29
CA LEU A 426 55.07 -63.88 -25.70
C LEU A 426 56.59 -63.76 -25.96
N ARG A 427 57.31 -62.91 -25.22
CA ARG A 427 58.77 -62.81 -25.34
C ARG A 427 59.47 -64.02 -24.75
N ASP A 428 58.97 -64.55 -23.63
CA ASP A 428 59.52 -65.77 -23.03
C ASP A 428 59.18 -67.02 -23.85
N GLN A 429 58.00 -67.07 -24.50
CA GLN A 429 57.67 -68.12 -25.47
C GLN A 429 58.55 -68.07 -26.72
N ASN A 430 58.79 -66.89 -27.32
CA ASN A 430 59.73 -66.77 -28.45
C ASN A 430 61.17 -67.17 -28.06
N ARG A 431 61.61 -66.84 -26.83
CA ARG A 431 62.91 -67.30 -26.28
C ARG A 431 63.02 -68.81 -26.10
N ILE A 432 61.91 -69.52 -26.01
CA ILE A 432 61.87 -70.99 -25.95
C ILE A 432 61.85 -71.60 -27.37
N ALA A 433 61.37 -70.86 -28.38
CA ALA A 433 61.39 -71.27 -29.79
C ALA A 433 62.76 -71.06 -30.46
N GLU A 434 63.51 -70.01 -30.10
CA GLU A 434 64.82 -69.69 -30.66
C GLU A 434 65.98 -70.41 -29.93
N GLY A 435 66.28 -71.63 -30.37
CA GLY A 435 67.30 -72.49 -29.75
C GLY A 435 68.76 -72.06 -29.99
N CYS A 436 69.39 -71.48 -28.97
CA CYS A 436 70.85 -71.48 -28.68
C CYS A 436 71.85 -70.90 -29.71
N SER A 437 72.49 -69.76 -29.35
CA SER A 437 73.91 -69.53 -29.68
C SER A 437 74.62 -68.63 -28.67
N TRP A 438 75.53 -69.26 -27.90
CA TRP A 438 76.71 -68.79 -27.15
C TRP A 438 76.78 -67.43 -26.41
N PRO A 439 77.50 -67.34 -25.27
CA PRO A 439 77.58 -66.15 -24.43
C PRO A 439 78.79 -65.26 -24.76
N ASN A 440 78.72 -63.98 -24.38
CA ASN A 440 79.92 -63.29 -23.91
C ASN A 440 79.64 -62.34 -22.74
N THR A 441 80.64 -62.19 -21.89
CA THR A 441 80.59 -61.59 -20.56
C THR A 441 80.79 -60.07 -20.63
N TYR A 442 79.77 -59.29 -20.24
CA TYR A 442 79.98 -58.02 -19.53
C TYR A 442 78.91 -57.83 -18.45
N LYS A 443 79.33 -57.38 -17.28
CA LYS A 443 78.54 -57.04 -16.08
C LYS A 443 79.18 -55.79 -15.43
N PRO A 444 78.48 -55.02 -14.58
CA PRO A 444 77.02 -54.94 -14.41
C PRO A 444 76.48 -53.48 -14.38
N THR A 445 75.21 -53.30 -14.72
CA THR A 445 74.34 -52.30 -14.05
C THR A 445 72.98 -52.94 -13.82
N THR A 446 72.39 -52.76 -12.63
CA THR A 446 71.21 -53.50 -12.17
C THR A 446 69.89 -52.76 -12.39
N ASN A 447 68.84 -53.55 -12.66
CA ASN A 447 67.46 -53.50 -12.15
C ASN A 447 67.03 -52.32 -11.25
N SER A 448 65.78 -51.83 -11.26
CA SER A 448 64.61 -52.09 -12.13
C SER A 448 63.42 -51.20 -11.72
N ILE A 449 62.45 -51.03 -12.63
CA ILE A 449 60.98 -50.91 -12.41
C ILE A 449 60.52 -50.53 -10.98
N GLY A 450 59.86 -49.37 -10.81
CA GLY A 450 59.15 -49.04 -9.57
C GLY A 450 58.28 -47.77 -9.66
N THR A 451 56.96 -47.93 -9.56
CA THR A 451 55.97 -46.85 -9.62
C THR A 451 55.84 -46.06 -8.31
N SER A 452 55.68 -44.74 -8.45
CA SER A 452 54.86 -43.86 -7.58
C SER A 452 55.32 -43.47 -6.16
N THR A 453 55.01 -42.21 -5.85
CA THR A 453 54.69 -41.62 -4.53
C THR A 453 55.75 -41.42 -3.43
N ALA A 454 55.67 -40.22 -2.84
CA ALA A 454 55.92 -39.88 -1.42
C ALA A 454 57.35 -39.81 -0.83
N SER A 455 57.96 -38.63 -0.99
CA SER A 455 58.45 -37.78 0.12
C SER A 455 59.82 -38.02 0.80
N SER A 456 60.28 -36.93 1.43
CA SER A 456 61.21 -36.83 2.57
C SER A 456 62.73 -36.86 2.31
N THR A 457 63.36 -35.74 2.64
CA THR A 457 64.81 -35.47 2.70
C THR A 457 65.44 -36.03 3.98
N PRO A 458 66.78 -35.96 4.15
CA PRO A 458 67.27 -34.96 5.12
C PRO A 458 68.66 -34.34 4.81
N THR A 459 68.90 -33.14 5.41
CA THR A 459 70.22 -32.56 5.81
C THR A 459 71.29 -32.30 4.73
N ALA A 460 72.18 -31.32 4.84
CA ALA A 460 72.54 -30.29 5.85
C ALA A 460 73.14 -29.09 5.09
N GLN A 461 73.49 -27.90 5.59
CA GLN A 461 73.12 -27.03 6.73
C GLN A 461 73.70 -25.63 6.38
N THR A 462 73.46 -24.53 7.09
CA THR A 462 72.72 -24.36 8.36
C THR A 462 71.33 -23.77 8.12
N ASP A 463 70.93 -22.79 8.94
CA ASP A 463 69.64 -22.71 9.64
C ASP A 463 69.19 -21.22 9.64
N SER A 464 68.26 -20.66 10.41
CA SER A 464 67.54 -21.02 11.66
C SER A 464 66.28 -20.12 11.79
N ASP A 465 65.18 -20.44 12.50
CA ASP A 465 64.72 -21.67 13.16
C ASP A 465 63.19 -21.89 12.93
N GLU A 466 62.33 -21.28 13.76
CA GLU A 466 60.87 -21.59 13.85
C GLU A 466 59.97 -20.35 13.59
N ALA A 467 58.70 -20.45 13.15
CA ALA A 467 57.79 -21.61 13.07
C ALA A 467 56.90 -21.61 11.80
N SER A 468 56.09 -22.67 11.63
CA SER A 468 55.08 -22.93 10.55
C SER A 468 54.17 -21.74 10.21
N ASP A 469 53.72 -21.52 8.96
CA ASP A 469 53.04 -22.49 8.05
C ASP A 469 53.27 -22.16 6.55
N ARG A 470 53.11 -23.13 5.62
CA ARG A 470 53.55 -23.02 4.22
C ARG A 470 52.40 -23.03 3.20
N GLY A 471 52.12 -21.86 2.62
CA GLY A 471 50.91 -21.59 1.83
C GLY A 471 50.80 -22.21 0.42
N PHE A 472 49.54 -22.38 -0.01
CA PHE A 472 49.12 -22.90 -1.31
C PHE A 472 49.46 -21.93 -2.47
N ARG A 473 50.22 -22.37 -3.49
CA ARG A 473 50.59 -21.52 -4.65
C ARG A 473 49.40 -21.27 -5.60
N LYS A 474 48.73 -20.14 -5.43
CA LYS A 474 47.66 -19.66 -6.34
C LYS A 474 48.20 -19.32 -7.74
N ARG A 475 48.01 -20.21 -8.73
CA ARG A 475 48.13 -19.85 -10.17
C ARG A 475 46.87 -19.10 -10.63
N THR A 476 46.93 -17.76 -10.66
CA THR A 476 45.80 -16.92 -11.08
C THR A 476 45.70 -16.80 -12.60
N HIS A 477 44.96 -17.70 -13.25
CA HIS A 477 44.59 -17.58 -14.67
C HIS A 477 43.56 -16.46 -14.89
N ARG A 478 44.03 -15.21 -14.93
CA ARG A 478 43.22 -14.00 -15.15
C ARG A 478 42.84 -13.87 -16.63
N THR A 479 41.71 -14.44 -17.03
CA THR A 479 41.18 -14.33 -18.40
C THR A 479 40.75 -12.88 -18.73
N LYS A 480 40.82 -12.48 -20.02
CA LYS A 480 40.45 -11.12 -20.47
C LYS A 480 39.02 -10.72 -20.09
N TYR A 481 38.11 -11.68 -19.97
CA TYR A 481 36.72 -11.45 -19.52
C TYR A 481 36.65 -11.02 -18.05
N TYR A 482 37.52 -11.55 -17.17
CA TYR A 482 37.52 -11.16 -15.75
C TYR A 482 37.98 -9.71 -15.54
N SER A 483 38.95 -9.23 -16.34
CA SER A 483 39.30 -7.79 -16.38
C SER A 483 38.19 -6.91 -16.96
N LYS A 484 37.33 -7.42 -17.85
CA LYS A 484 36.16 -6.68 -18.36
C LYS A 484 35.06 -6.63 -17.30
N PHE A 485 34.80 -7.74 -16.60
CA PHE A 485 33.85 -7.82 -15.49
C PHE A 485 34.25 -6.91 -14.33
N LEU A 486 35.55 -6.82 -13.98
CA LEU A 486 36.03 -5.87 -12.96
C LEU A 486 35.78 -4.42 -13.38
N LYS A 487 36.06 -4.03 -14.62
CA LYS A 487 35.69 -2.68 -15.11
C LYS A 487 34.18 -2.42 -15.14
N SER A 488 33.36 -3.43 -15.42
CA SER A 488 31.90 -3.34 -15.27
C SER A 488 31.47 -3.21 -13.81
N SER A 489 32.19 -3.83 -12.86
CA SER A 489 31.93 -3.74 -11.43
C SER A 489 32.36 -2.39 -10.84
N GLU A 490 33.44 -1.79 -11.34
CA GLU A 490 33.90 -0.44 -10.97
C GLU A 490 32.84 0.61 -11.33
N ILE A 491 32.13 0.46 -12.46
CA ILE A 491 31.00 1.32 -12.86
C ILE A 491 29.81 1.25 -11.87
N TYR A 492 29.65 0.13 -11.14
CA TYR A 492 28.65 -0.01 -10.06
C TYR A 492 29.23 0.25 -8.65
N SER A 493 30.47 0.73 -8.55
CA SER A 493 31.16 0.94 -7.27
C SER A 493 31.22 2.41 -6.82
N GLN A 494 30.40 3.29 -7.41
CA GLN A 494 30.09 4.61 -6.86
C GLN A 494 28.81 5.19 -7.50
N PRO A 495 27.71 5.41 -6.75
CA PRO A 495 26.77 6.46 -7.09
C PRO A 495 27.45 7.79 -6.74
N ASP A 496 27.91 8.53 -7.75
CA ASP A 496 28.39 9.89 -7.53
C ASP A 496 27.19 10.81 -7.27
N VAL A 497 26.83 10.97 -5.99
CA VAL A 497 25.77 11.89 -5.52
C VAL A 497 26.29 13.35 -5.54
N GLY A 498 26.97 13.71 -6.62
CA GLY A 498 27.64 14.99 -6.85
C GLY A 498 26.74 16.08 -7.45
N VAL A 499 25.42 15.89 -7.47
CA VAL A 499 24.46 16.83 -8.08
C VAL A 499 23.52 17.44 -7.04
N ASN A 500 23.79 18.71 -6.73
CA ASN A 500 22.85 19.71 -6.17
C ASN A 500 22.47 19.66 -4.67
N LEU A 501 23.38 19.21 -3.78
CA LEU A 501 23.24 19.43 -2.33
C LEU A 501 23.34 20.92 -1.90
N ASN A 502 23.73 21.83 -2.81
CA ASN A 502 23.85 23.27 -2.50
C ASN A 502 22.51 23.97 -2.27
N GLY A 503 21.39 23.45 -2.78
CA GLY A 503 20.07 24.06 -2.56
C GLY A 503 19.52 23.88 -1.13
N ILE A 504 19.95 22.83 -0.42
CA ILE A 504 19.31 22.39 0.84
C ILE A 504 19.82 23.19 2.06
N LYS A 505 21.01 23.80 1.97
CA LYS A 505 21.62 24.58 3.08
C LYS A 505 20.86 25.86 3.47
N ASN A 506 19.95 26.35 2.62
CA ASN A 506 19.28 27.63 2.83
C ASN A 506 17.93 27.53 3.58
N VAL A 507 17.53 26.34 4.04
CA VAL A 507 16.18 26.12 4.60
C VAL A 507 16.16 25.82 6.12
N PHE A 508 17.17 25.13 6.66
CA PHE A 508 17.24 24.80 8.10
C PHE A 508 18.70 24.84 8.64
N PRO A 509 19.08 25.85 9.46
CA PRO A 509 20.47 25.99 9.93
C PRO A 509 20.88 25.07 11.09
N GLU A 510 19.94 24.55 11.89
CA GLU A 510 20.23 24.07 13.26
C GLU A 510 20.13 22.55 13.48
N ILE A 511 20.03 21.74 12.42
CA ILE A 511 19.98 20.27 12.54
C ILE A 511 21.34 19.66 12.17
N PRO A 512 22.15 19.20 13.15
CA PRO A 512 23.39 18.47 12.84
C PRO A 512 23.06 17.10 12.26
N LEU A 513 23.37 16.91 10.97
CA LEU A 513 23.28 15.61 10.31
C LEU A 513 24.20 14.60 11.01
N ALA A 514 23.66 13.43 11.35
CA ALA A 514 24.42 12.39 12.02
C ALA A 514 25.49 11.81 11.08
N PRO A 515 26.77 11.75 11.49
CA PRO A 515 27.79 11.06 10.72
C PRO A 515 27.55 9.54 10.74
N ASN A 516 28.04 8.87 9.70
CA ASN A 516 28.07 7.41 9.53
C ASN A 516 26.72 6.74 9.19
N TYR A 517 26.33 6.82 7.91
CA TYR A 517 25.65 5.71 7.23
C TYR A 517 26.57 5.19 6.12
N GLY A 518 27.26 4.08 6.39
CA GLY A 518 28.22 3.47 5.45
C GLY A 518 28.70 2.11 5.98
N PRO A 519 28.86 1.08 5.13
CA PRO A 519 29.16 -0.27 5.58
C PRO A 519 30.66 -0.44 5.87
N ASN A 520 31.02 -0.52 7.15
CA ASN A 520 32.34 -0.95 7.61
C ASN A 520 32.19 -1.83 8.86
N ASP A 521 31.97 -3.13 8.64
CA ASP A 521 32.04 -4.13 9.70
C ASP A 521 33.50 -4.36 10.11
N LYS A 522 33.94 -3.75 11.22
CA LYS A 522 34.99 -4.31 12.08
C LYS A 522 34.73 -4.00 13.55
N ASP A 523 34.87 -5.07 14.33
CA ASP A 523 34.96 -5.12 15.79
C ASP A 523 33.72 -4.64 16.57
N GLY A 524 33.41 -5.30 17.69
CA GLY A 524 32.04 -5.36 18.22
C GLY A 524 31.81 -4.79 19.62
N LEU A 525 30.62 -5.12 20.15
CA LEU A 525 30.00 -4.73 21.44
C LEU A 525 29.19 -3.42 21.45
N ALA A 526 28.23 -3.38 22.39
CA ALA A 526 27.26 -2.31 22.70
C ALA A 526 26.10 -2.04 21.69
N HIS A 527 24.87 -2.28 22.14
CA HIS A 527 23.62 -2.15 21.38
C HIS A 527 23.06 -0.71 21.47
N PRO A 528 22.68 -0.03 20.36
CA PRO A 528 22.24 1.37 20.39
C PRO A 528 20.80 1.60 20.90
N GLN A 529 20.08 0.56 21.33
CA GLN A 529 18.67 0.66 21.74
C GLN A 529 18.41 1.60 22.93
N ALA A 530 19.40 1.84 23.79
CA ALA A 530 19.26 2.64 25.01
C ALA A 530 19.03 4.14 24.74
N GLN A 531 19.66 4.71 23.71
CA GLN A 531 19.52 6.14 23.40
C GLN A 531 18.16 6.46 22.75
N ASN A 532 17.67 5.60 21.85
CA ASN A 532 16.34 5.78 21.25
C ASN A 532 15.23 5.63 22.29
N ARG A 533 15.34 4.72 23.26
CA ARG A 533 14.39 4.64 24.39
C ARG A 533 14.39 5.92 25.25
N LYS A 534 15.54 6.52 25.53
CA LYS A 534 15.61 7.81 26.27
C LYS A 534 14.99 8.97 25.49
N ARG A 535 15.19 9.04 24.16
CA ARG A 535 14.55 10.07 23.31
C ARG A 535 13.03 9.88 23.24
N LEU A 536 12.53 8.65 23.08
CA LEU A 536 11.10 8.35 23.14
C LEU A 536 10.48 8.75 24.48
N TYR A 537 11.10 8.37 25.61
CA TYR A 537 10.60 8.75 26.94
C TYR A 537 10.56 10.27 27.16
N SER A 538 11.57 11.00 26.66
CA SER A 538 11.59 12.45 26.72
C SER A 538 10.47 13.09 25.88
N MET A 539 10.21 12.54 24.69
CA MET A 539 9.17 13.06 23.79
C MET A 539 7.76 12.71 24.30
N GLU A 540 7.56 11.52 24.87
CA GLU A 540 6.35 11.17 25.62
C GLU A 540 6.12 12.13 26.79
N TYR A 541 7.16 12.48 27.55
CA TYR A 541 7.03 13.37 28.70
C TYR A 541 6.51 14.76 28.29
N TYR A 542 7.13 15.40 27.30
CA TYR A 542 6.69 16.70 26.79
C TYR A 542 5.28 16.66 26.20
N LEU A 543 4.95 15.67 25.35
CA LEU A 543 3.59 15.52 24.80
C LEU A 543 2.52 15.33 25.89
N LYS A 544 2.87 14.64 26.98
CA LYS A 544 1.97 14.42 28.13
C LYS A 544 1.80 15.68 28.96
N GLU A 545 2.87 16.45 29.15
CA GLU A 545 2.85 17.74 29.84
C GLU A 545 1.99 18.75 29.06
N ASP A 546 2.19 18.88 27.74
CA ASP A 546 1.36 19.71 26.85
C ASP A 546 -0.12 19.31 26.88
N LEU A 547 -0.45 18.01 26.78
CA LEU A 547 -1.85 17.57 26.93
C LEU A 547 -2.43 17.94 28.31
N THR A 548 -1.67 17.83 29.40
CA THR A 548 -2.17 18.27 30.72
C THR A 548 -2.33 19.78 30.82
N ASN A 549 -1.52 20.56 30.10
CA ASN A 549 -1.67 22.02 30.01
C ASN A 549 -2.91 22.40 29.20
N VAL A 550 -3.14 21.80 28.04
CA VAL A 550 -4.36 22.01 27.24
C VAL A 550 -5.62 21.64 28.03
N VAL A 551 -5.64 20.50 28.73
CA VAL A 551 -6.76 20.09 29.59
C VAL A 551 -6.94 21.02 30.81
N ARG A 552 -5.86 21.63 31.31
CA ARG A 552 -5.90 22.61 32.42
C ARG A 552 -6.48 23.96 31.95
N GLU A 553 -6.10 24.45 30.77
CA GLU A 553 -6.67 25.67 30.19
C GLU A 553 -8.12 25.46 29.73
N GLU A 554 -8.46 24.31 29.13
CA GLU A 554 -9.86 23.93 28.87
C GLU A 554 -10.71 24.00 30.15
N ARG A 555 -10.21 23.46 31.27
CA ARG A 555 -10.92 23.50 32.56
C ARG A 555 -11.09 24.92 33.06
N LYS A 556 -10.06 25.77 33.02
CA LYS A 556 -10.17 27.20 33.34
C LYS A 556 -11.20 27.90 32.44
N SER A 557 -11.18 27.68 31.13
CA SER A 557 -12.15 28.27 30.20
C SER A 557 -13.58 27.80 30.45
N LYS A 558 -13.77 26.55 30.90
CA LYS A 558 -15.07 25.99 31.29
C LYS A 558 -15.54 26.50 32.66
N GLU A 559 -14.61 26.82 33.56
CA GLU A 559 -14.90 27.43 34.87
C GLU A 559 -15.29 28.91 34.75
N ILE A 560 -14.57 29.67 33.90
CA ILE A 560 -14.90 31.07 33.58
C ILE A 560 -16.31 31.16 32.96
N LYS A 561 -16.69 30.20 32.10
CA LYS A 561 -18.05 30.09 31.54
C LYS A 561 -19.11 29.55 32.51
N ARG A 562 -18.77 29.27 33.77
CA ARG A 562 -19.68 28.76 34.81
C ARG A 562 -19.95 29.71 35.97
N GLN A 563 -19.29 30.87 36.02
CA GLN A 563 -19.60 31.87 37.06
C GLN A 563 -20.97 32.53 36.79
N PRO A 564 -21.94 32.47 37.73
CA PRO A 564 -23.24 33.11 37.55
C PRO A 564 -23.13 34.63 37.68
N ALA A 565 -23.93 35.37 36.92
CA ALA A 565 -23.90 36.83 36.80
C ALA A 565 -24.48 37.58 38.02
N HIS A 566 -23.91 37.38 39.21
CA HIS A 566 -24.39 37.94 40.48
C HIS A 566 -23.30 38.68 41.28
N ARG A 567 -22.78 39.78 40.72
CA ARG A 567 -22.15 40.86 41.53
C ARG A 567 -22.20 42.26 40.89
N ARG A 568 -23.39 42.86 40.85
CA ARG A 568 -23.58 44.31 40.63
C ARG A 568 -24.47 44.91 41.74
N LYS A 569 -23.86 45.37 42.84
CA LYS A 569 -24.31 46.44 43.76
C LYS A 569 -23.33 46.63 44.92
N LYS A 570 -23.16 47.89 45.37
CA LYS A 570 -22.03 48.42 46.17
C LYS A 570 -20.67 48.31 45.41
N VAL A 571 -19.78 49.29 45.48
CA VAL A 571 -19.69 50.48 46.35
C VAL A 571 -19.89 51.78 45.57
N GLN A 572 -20.47 52.80 46.21
CA GLN A 572 -20.50 54.19 45.75
C GLN A 572 -19.77 55.04 46.81
N ASN A 573 -18.98 56.02 46.36
CA ASN A 573 -18.27 57.06 47.13
C ASN A 573 -17.23 56.61 48.18
N ASN A 574 -15.98 57.08 48.01
CA ASN A 574 -15.42 58.02 48.98
C ASN A 574 -14.18 58.80 48.47
N SER A 575 -14.00 59.99 49.04
CA SER A 575 -12.77 60.80 49.12
C SER A 575 -11.95 61.11 47.85
N SER A 576 -12.32 62.24 47.25
CA SER A 576 -11.47 63.28 46.65
C SER A 576 -10.06 63.46 47.24
N SER A 577 -9.08 63.91 46.45
CA SER A 577 -8.46 65.27 46.58
C SER A 577 -7.19 65.47 45.71
N SER A 578 -6.95 66.73 45.28
CA SER A 578 -5.70 67.31 44.75
C SER A 578 -5.16 66.83 43.36
N LYS A 579 -4.39 67.62 42.59
CA LYS A 579 -4.45 69.06 42.19
C LYS A 579 -3.36 69.35 41.11
N GLN A 580 -3.48 70.48 40.39
CA GLN A 580 -2.48 71.12 39.48
C GLN A 580 -2.28 70.42 38.10
N ARG A 581 -2.66 71.09 36.98
CA ARG A 581 -1.88 72.00 36.07
C ARG A 581 -0.96 71.24 35.10
N SER A 582 -0.94 71.49 33.78
CA SER A 582 -1.35 72.65 32.95
C SER A 582 -1.97 72.17 31.61
N SER A 583 -2.99 72.84 31.01
CA SER A 583 -2.90 73.75 29.82
C SER A 583 -1.68 73.54 28.89
N GLU A 584 -1.80 73.49 27.55
CA GLU A 584 -2.68 74.18 26.56
C GLU A 584 -3.34 73.15 25.59
N SER A 585 -4.58 73.24 25.06
CA SER A 585 -5.23 74.17 24.09
C SER A 585 -4.48 74.33 22.75
N MET A 586 -5.07 74.22 21.54
CA MET A 586 -6.46 74.33 21.03
C MET A 586 -6.78 73.17 20.05
N SER A 587 -7.98 72.57 19.90
CA SER A 587 -9.28 73.09 19.38
C SER A 587 -9.19 73.74 17.98
N THR A 588 -10.13 73.64 17.04
CA THR A 588 -11.61 73.39 16.97
C THR A 588 -11.92 72.60 15.66
N ASN A 589 -13.08 71.99 15.29
CA ASN A 589 -14.46 71.71 15.76
C ASN A 589 -15.13 70.79 14.67
N SER A 590 -16.39 70.29 14.66
CA SER A 590 -17.44 69.91 15.64
C SER A 590 -18.68 69.37 14.87
N ASN A 591 -19.57 68.60 15.53
CA ASN A 591 -21.05 68.70 15.61
C ASN A 591 -21.92 69.02 14.34
N GLU A 592 -23.17 68.57 14.16
CA GLU A 592 -24.12 67.79 15.00
C GLU A 592 -25.33 67.27 14.16
N ASP A 593 -26.25 66.58 14.84
CA ASP A 593 -27.71 66.46 14.59
C ASP A 593 -28.32 65.58 13.48
N SER A 594 -29.51 65.07 13.84
CA SER A 594 -30.49 64.24 13.11
C SER A 594 -31.90 64.86 13.36
N PRO A 595 -33.04 64.17 13.09
CA PRO A 595 -33.48 63.37 11.95
C PRO A 595 -34.59 64.16 11.17
N PRO A 596 -35.62 63.56 10.48
CA PRO A 596 -36.76 62.93 11.16
C PRO A 596 -37.36 61.69 10.43
N GLU A 597 -38.50 61.20 10.93
CA GLU A 597 -39.26 60.02 10.48
C GLU A 597 -40.19 60.29 9.28
N GLN A 598 -40.62 59.25 8.55
CA GLN A 598 -42.03 58.80 8.52
C GLN A 598 -42.26 57.54 7.64
N ASN A 599 -43.29 56.77 8.01
CA ASN A 599 -44.19 55.87 7.25
C ASN A 599 -43.83 55.50 5.79
N ASP A 600 -44.01 54.26 5.33
CA ASP A 600 -45.34 53.63 5.36
C ASP A 600 -45.40 52.09 5.43
N ASN A 601 -46.62 51.58 5.63
CA ASN A 601 -46.95 50.19 5.91
C ASN A 601 -47.57 49.50 4.67
N VAL A 602 -47.30 48.21 4.43
CA VAL A 602 -48.27 47.24 3.86
C VAL A 602 -47.76 45.81 4.10
N MET A 603 -48.63 44.95 4.65
CA MET A 603 -48.39 43.52 4.81
C MET A 603 -48.74 42.72 3.55
N LEU A 604 -48.06 41.57 3.37
CA LEU A 604 -48.57 40.23 2.99
C LEU A 604 -47.36 39.43 2.42
N SER A 605 -47.14 38.13 2.62
CA SER A 605 -47.62 37.11 3.55
C SER A 605 -47.06 35.77 3.02
N MET A 606 -46.44 34.97 3.89
CA MET A 606 -46.30 33.49 3.90
C MET A 606 -46.32 32.70 2.56
N ALA A 607 -45.30 31.93 2.15
CA ALA A 607 -44.55 30.83 2.81
C ALA A 607 -45.16 29.42 2.61
N SER A 608 -44.29 28.40 2.58
CA SER A 608 -44.57 26.96 2.25
C SER A 608 -44.82 26.72 0.75
N LEU A 609 -44.43 25.60 0.12
CA LEU A 609 -44.30 24.21 0.58
C LEU A 609 -43.07 23.47 0.00
N SER A 610 -42.83 22.25 0.48
CA SER A 610 -41.75 21.35 0.06
C SER A 610 -41.97 20.68 -1.30
N LEU A 611 -40.87 20.43 -2.02
CA LEU A 611 -40.57 19.13 -2.66
C LEU A 611 -39.05 18.99 -2.87
#